data_AF-A0A357EHA9-F1
#
_entry.id   AF-A0A357EHA9-F1
#
_cell.length_a   1.000
_cell.length_b   1.000
_cell.length_c   1.000
_cell.angle_alpha   90.00
_cell.angle_beta   90.00
_cell.angle_gamma   90.00
#
_symmetry.space_group_name_H-M   'P 1'
#
loop_
_entity.id
_entity.type
_entity.pdbx_description
1 polymer ?
#
loop_
_entity_poly.entity_id
_entity_poly.type
_entity_poly.pdbx_seq_one_letter_code
_entity_poly.pdbx_strand_id
1 'polypeptide(L)'
;MLDKKALDVQVLHVAPLTSIADYLVLGSAESDRQTRAVADSIVDALSRVNQRPLSLEGTASGQWVLIDFGDVVAHVFRQDARSHYALERLWSDARLIPIPDKDATPTPGAKERLTRKTRS
;
A
#
# COMPACT_ATOMS: atom_id res chain seq x y z
N MET A 1 2.41 5.98 -5.50
CA MET A 1 3.54 5.06 -5.79
C MET A 1 3.84 4.95 -7.28
N LEU A 2 2.88 4.48 -8.10
CA LEU A 2 3.10 4.27 -9.54
C LEU A 2 3.52 5.53 -10.32
N ASP A 3 2.98 6.71 -9.97
CA ASP A 3 3.37 7.97 -10.61
C ASP A 3 4.85 8.35 -10.41
N LYS A 4 5.47 7.79 -9.37
CA LYS A 4 6.90 7.94 -9.09
C LYS A 4 7.72 6.73 -9.52
N LYS A 5 7.14 5.88 -10.37
CA LYS A 5 7.76 4.68 -10.95
C LYS A 5 8.32 3.73 -9.87
N ALA A 6 7.60 3.59 -8.75
CA ALA A 6 7.92 2.58 -7.76
C ALA A 6 7.74 1.18 -8.37
N LEU A 7 8.65 0.27 -8.01
CA LEU A 7 8.69 -1.10 -8.48
C LEU A 7 7.97 -2.03 -7.50
N ASP A 8 7.52 -3.19 -7.99
CA ASP A 8 6.92 -4.28 -7.20
C ASP A 8 5.89 -3.78 -6.18
N VAL A 9 4.99 -2.91 -6.64
CA VAL A 9 3.95 -2.34 -5.79
C VAL A 9 2.91 -3.42 -5.51
N GLN A 10 2.68 -3.71 -4.23
CA GLN A 10 1.72 -4.70 -3.78
C GLN A 10 0.80 -4.10 -2.74
N VAL A 11 -0.47 -4.46 -2.79
CA VAL A 11 -1.45 -4.12 -1.76
C VAL A 11 -1.89 -5.40 -1.09
N LEU A 12 -1.73 -5.48 0.22
CA LEU A 12 -2.04 -6.64 1.05
C LEU A 12 -3.21 -6.30 1.96
N HIS A 13 -4.26 -7.13 1.95
CA HIS A 13 -5.34 -7.05 2.93
C HIS A 13 -4.96 -7.91 4.14
N VAL A 14 -4.63 -7.23 5.24
CA VAL A 14 -4.06 -7.83 6.45
C VAL A 14 -5.00 -7.79 7.65
N ALA A 15 -6.15 -7.09 7.56
CA ALA A 15 -7.17 -7.04 8.60
C ALA A 15 -7.54 -8.42 9.21
N PRO A 16 -7.63 -9.52 8.44
CA PRO A 16 -7.93 -10.84 9.00
C PRO A 16 -6.79 -11.46 9.81
N LEU A 17 -5.56 -10.96 9.64
CA LEU A 17 -4.34 -11.51 10.22
C LEU A 17 -3.85 -10.70 11.43
N THR A 18 -4.19 -9.41 11.49
CA THR A 18 -3.72 -8.50 12.53
C THR A 18 -4.69 -7.36 12.76
N SER A 19 -4.67 -6.79 13.97
CA SER A 19 -5.42 -5.58 14.32
C SER A 19 -4.61 -4.28 14.12
N ILE A 20 -3.40 -4.37 13.57
CA ILE A 20 -2.50 -3.20 13.42
C ILE A 20 -3.00 -2.25 12.31
N ALA A 21 -3.48 -2.80 11.20
CA ALA A 21 -3.98 -2.06 10.05
C ALA A 21 -4.91 -2.95 9.23
N ASP A 22 -5.72 -2.36 8.35
CA ASP A 22 -6.55 -3.12 7.40
C ASP A 22 -5.75 -3.49 6.14
N TYR A 23 -4.89 -2.57 5.68
CA TYR A 23 -4.10 -2.74 4.46
C TYR A 23 -2.62 -2.36 4.66
N LEU A 24 -1.75 -3.16 4.04
CA LEU A 24 -0.36 -2.78 3.81
C LEU A 24 -0.14 -2.50 2.33
N VAL A 25 0.56 -1.42 2.03
CA VAL A 25 1.01 -1.10 0.68
C VAL A 25 2.52 -1.15 0.64
N LEU A 26 3.09 -2.07 -0.13
CA LEU A 26 4.53 -2.23 -0.28
C LEU A 26 4.97 -1.68 -1.63
N GLY A 27 6.10 -0.98 -1.68
CA GLY A 27 6.72 -0.55 -2.94
C GLY A 27 8.24 -0.47 -2.82
N SER A 28 8.93 -0.68 -3.93
CA SER A 28 10.38 -0.60 -4.04
C SER A 28 10.81 0.63 -4.86
N ALA A 29 12.02 1.11 -4.59
CA ALA A 29 12.68 2.19 -5.33
C ALA A 29 14.16 1.84 -5.55
N GLU A 30 14.74 2.33 -6.64
CA GLU A 30 16.13 2.04 -7.04
C GLU A 30 17.15 2.90 -6.28
N SER A 31 16.71 3.98 -5.65
CA SER A 31 17.59 4.90 -4.90
C SER A 31 16.87 5.55 -3.74
N ASP A 32 17.63 5.99 -2.74
CA ASP A 32 17.12 6.68 -1.55
C ASP A 32 16.35 7.95 -1.93
N ARG A 33 16.80 8.62 -3.00
CA ARG A 33 16.13 9.82 -3.53
C ARG A 33 14.75 9.45 -4.06
N GLN A 34 14.64 8.35 -4.80
CA GLN A 34 13.36 7.89 -5.30
C GLN A 34 12.46 7.40 -4.17
N THR A 35 12.98 6.70 -3.16
CA THR A 35 12.22 6.30 -1.97
C THR A 35 11.54 7.51 -1.32
N ARG A 36 12.30 8.58 -1.06
CA ARG A 36 11.77 9.83 -0.52
C ARG A 36 10.74 10.47 -1.45
N ALA A 37 11.04 10.57 -2.74
CA ALA A 37 10.12 11.14 -3.71
C ALA A 37 8.80 10.37 -3.84
N VAL A 38 8.82 9.04 -3.68
CA VAL A 38 7.61 8.20 -3.61
C VAL A 38 6.82 8.51 -2.35
N ALA A 39 7.48 8.58 -1.19
CA ALA A 39 6.85 8.88 0.09
C ALA A 39 6.22 10.28 0.11
N ASP A 40 6.98 11.31 -0.30
CA ASP A 40 6.49 12.68 -0.42
C ASP A 40 5.28 12.76 -1.34
N SER A 41 5.31 12.04 -2.47
CA SER A 41 4.18 11.99 -3.39
C SER A 41 2.93 11.34 -2.80
N ILE A 42 3.07 10.37 -1.90
CA ILE A 42 1.94 9.75 -1.20
C ILE A 42 1.33 10.76 -0.23
N VAL A 43 2.18 11.39 0.59
CA VAL A 43 1.76 12.39 1.59
C VAL A 43 1.09 13.59 0.91
N ASP A 44 1.67 14.11 -0.18
CA ASP A 44 1.12 15.22 -0.95
C ASP A 44 -0.24 14.88 -1.58
N ALA A 45 -0.37 13.67 -2.14
CA ALA A 45 -1.62 13.23 -2.75
C ALA A 45 -2.75 13.09 -1.71
N LEU A 46 -2.46 12.52 -0.55
CA LEU A 46 -3.44 12.33 0.52
C LEU A 46 -3.77 13.64 1.26
N SER A 47 -2.79 14.54 1.39
CA SER A 47 -3.01 15.86 1.96
C SER A 47 -4.02 16.68 1.16
N ARG A 48 -4.09 16.49 -0.17
CA ARG A 48 -5.09 17.15 -1.04
C ARG A 48 -6.53 16.70 -0.76
N VAL A 49 -6.71 15.53 -0.16
CA VAL A 49 -8.03 15.03 0.31
C VAL A 49 -8.14 15.10 1.84
N ASN A 50 -7.35 15.97 2.46
CA ASN A 50 -7.32 16.25 3.90
C ASN A 50 -7.01 15.02 4.77
N GLN A 51 -6.28 14.04 4.21
CA GLN A 51 -5.78 12.88 4.92
C GLN A 51 -4.28 13.08 5.21
N ARG A 52 -3.93 13.13 6.50
CA ARG A 52 -2.53 13.29 6.94
C ARG A 52 -2.05 11.99 7.58
N PRO A 53 -0.76 11.64 7.41
CA PRO A 53 -0.21 10.49 8.10
C PRO A 53 -0.21 10.72 9.62
N LEU A 54 -0.49 9.67 10.38
CA LEU A 54 -0.30 9.60 11.82
C LEU A 54 1.19 9.61 12.18
N SER A 55 1.99 8.88 11.39
CA SER A 55 3.46 8.84 11.53
C SER A 55 4.13 8.74 10.16
N LEU A 56 5.33 9.31 10.07
CA LEU A 56 6.21 9.25 8.90
C LEU A 56 7.65 9.05 9.38
N GLU A 57 8.21 7.88 9.07
CA GLU A 57 9.50 7.43 9.61
C GLU A 57 10.48 7.06 8.50
N GLY A 58 11.79 7.20 8.76
CA GLY A 58 12.85 6.74 7.86
C GLY A 58 13.11 7.63 6.63
N THR A 59 12.43 8.77 6.49
CA THR A 59 12.62 9.73 5.38
C THR A 59 14.03 10.28 5.30
N ALA A 60 14.71 10.46 6.44
CA ALA A 60 16.08 10.97 6.47
C ALA A 60 17.07 10.05 5.76
N SER A 61 16.96 8.73 5.92
CA SER A 61 17.82 7.75 5.25
C SER A 61 17.33 7.40 3.84
N GLY A 62 16.02 7.30 3.64
CA GLY A 62 15.41 6.86 2.38
C GLY A 62 15.70 5.40 2.04
N GLN A 63 16.24 4.61 2.99
CA GLN A 63 16.47 3.18 2.83
C GLN A 63 15.16 2.39 3.01
N TRP A 64 14.35 2.84 3.97
CA TRP A 64 13.01 2.35 4.22
C TRP A 64 12.21 3.49 4.83
N VAL A 65 11.13 3.87 4.15
CA VAL A 65 10.18 4.85 4.65
C VAL A 65 8.89 4.14 5.02
N LEU A 66 8.42 4.36 6.25
CA LEU A 66 7.12 3.90 6.74
C LEU A 66 6.20 5.11 6.85
N ILE A 67 4.99 4.98 6.32
CA ILE A 67 3.96 6.00 6.36
C ILE A 67 2.69 5.36 6.92
N ASP A 68 2.27 5.83 8.09
CA ASP A 68 1.13 5.29 8.81
C ASP A 68 -0.08 6.22 8.68
N PHE A 69 -1.22 5.69 8.23
CA PHE A 69 -2.51 6.38 8.18
C PHE A 69 -3.57 5.73 9.10
N GLY A 70 -3.17 4.82 9.99
CA GLY A 70 -4.05 4.02 10.84
C GLY A 70 -4.50 2.76 10.11
N ASP A 71 -5.56 2.88 9.30
CA ASP A 71 -6.15 1.73 8.60
C ASP A 71 -5.27 1.24 7.43
N VAL A 72 -4.38 2.11 6.93
CA VAL A 72 -3.47 1.81 5.81
C VAL A 72 -2.06 2.20 6.19
N VAL A 73 -1.11 1.27 6.05
CA VAL A 73 0.31 1.55 6.25
C VAL A 73 1.09 1.29 4.97
N ALA A 74 1.79 2.32 4.49
CA ALA A 74 2.62 2.26 3.30
C ALA A 74 4.09 2.07 3.68
N HIS A 75 4.74 1.08 3.09
CA HIS A 75 6.17 0.85 3.19
C HIS A 75 6.82 1.08 1.83
N VAL A 76 7.76 2.02 1.78
CA VAL A 76 8.59 2.27 0.59
C VAL A 76 10.01 1.86 0.90
N PHE A 77 10.52 0.87 0.20
CA PHE A 77 11.87 0.36 0.38
C PHE A 77 12.80 0.84 -0.73
N ARG A 78 14.07 1.01 -0.40
CA ARG A 78 15.12 0.82 -1.38
C ARG A 78 15.22 -0.69 -1.71
N GLN A 79 15.41 -1.03 -2.97
CA GLN A 79 15.30 -2.40 -3.48
C GLN A 79 16.24 -3.40 -2.78
N ASP A 80 17.45 -2.97 -2.45
CA ASP A 80 18.42 -3.76 -1.66
C ASP A 80 17.96 -3.99 -0.22
N ALA A 81 17.37 -2.97 0.42
CA ALA A 81 16.82 -3.07 1.77
C ALA A 81 15.60 -4.01 1.85
N ARG A 82 14.68 -3.98 0.86
CA ARG A 82 13.47 -4.84 0.87
C ARG A 82 13.82 -6.33 0.99
N SER A 83 14.83 -6.75 0.24
CA SER A 83 15.30 -8.14 0.23
C SER A 83 15.88 -8.57 1.57
N HIS A 84 16.52 -7.63 2.29
CA HIS A 84 17.10 -7.89 3.60
C HIS A 84 16.04 -8.05 4.69
N TYR A 85 15.00 -7.22 4.69
CA TYR A 85 13.93 -7.26 5.70
C TYR A 85 12.86 -8.32 5.44
N ALA A 86 12.68 -8.76 4.19
CA ALA A 86 11.82 -9.87 3.78
C ALA A 86 10.40 -9.85 4.40
N LEU A 87 9.82 -8.66 4.56
CA LEU A 87 8.50 -8.48 5.19
C LEU A 87 7.38 -9.24 4.47
N GLU A 88 7.57 -9.54 3.19
CA GLU A 88 6.66 -10.38 2.40
C GLU A 88 6.47 -11.78 3.00
N ARG A 89 7.47 -12.28 3.75
CA ARG A 89 7.35 -13.54 4.49
C ARG A 89 6.44 -13.43 5.70
N LEU A 90 6.39 -12.27 6.36
CA LEU A 90 5.51 -12.05 7.50
C LEU A 90 4.04 -12.02 7.07
N TRP A 91 3.79 -11.54 5.85
CA TRP A 91 2.46 -11.35 5.30
C TRP A 91 2.15 -12.32 4.16
N SER A 92 2.79 -13.49 4.13
CA SER A 92 2.60 -14.48 3.05
C SER A 92 1.17 -15.00 2.97
N ASP A 93 0.45 -15.00 4.09
CA ASP A 93 -0.94 -15.42 4.18
C ASP A 93 -1.92 -14.27 3.87
N ALA A 94 -1.43 -13.06 3.64
CA ALA A 94 -2.26 -11.90 3.33
C ALA A 94 -2.80 -11.99 1.91
N ARG A 95 -4.07 -11.62 1.73
CA ARG A 95 -4.67 -11.59 0.40
C ARG A 95 -4.11 -10.40 -0.40
N LEU A 96 -3.51 -10.66 -1.55
CA LEU A 96 -3.14 -9.61 -2.49
C LEU A 96 -4.39 -8.97 -3.11
N ILE A 97 -4.43 -7.65 -3.11
CA ILE A 97 -5.44 -6.84 -3.79
C ILE A 97 -4.86 -6.40 -5.14
N PRO A 98 -5.48 -6.77 -6.28
CA PRO A 98 -5.05 -6.31 -7.59
C PRO A 98 -5.07 -4.79 -7.67
N ILE A 99 -3.97 -4.22 -8.15
CA ILE A 99 -3.90 -2.80 -8.48
C ILE A 99 -4.46 -2.65 -9.89
N PRO A 100 -5.47 -1.81 -10.14
CA PRO A 100 -5.95 -1.56 -11.49
C PRO A 100 -4.78 -1.06 -12.35
N ASP A 101 -4.60 -1.64 -13.54
CA ASP A 101 -3.60 -1.08 -14.46
C ASP A 101 -3.94 0.38 -14.72
N LYS A 102 -2.91 1.21 -14.84
CA LYS A 102 -3.08 2.62 -15.18
C LYS A 102 -3.80 2.82 -16.52
N ASP A 103 -3.83 1.76 -17.36
CA ASP A 103 -4.51 1.67 -18.66
C ASP A 103 -5.68 0.67 -18.70
N ALA A 104 -6.02 0.00 -17.59
CA ALA A 104 -7.15 -0.91 -17.55
C ALA A 104 -8.45 -0.10 -17.41
N THR A 105 -9.25 -0.14 -18.48
CA THR A 105 -10.67 0.25 -18.41
C THR A 105 -11.35 -0.54 -17.29
N PRO A 106 -12.19 0.08 -16.43
CA PRO A 106 -12.82 -0.64 -15.32
C PRO A 106 -13.62 -1.82 -15.88
N THR A 107 -13.24 -3.04 -15.51
CA THR A 107 -14.04 -4.23 -15.80
C THR A 107 -15.30 -4.15 -14.94
N PRO A 108 -16.51 -4.03 -15.51
CA PRO A 108 -17.73 -4.02 -14.71
C PRO A 108 -18.06 -5.46 -14.32
N GLY A 109 -17.98 -5.80 -13.02
CA GLY A 109 -18.43 -7.13 -12.61
C GLY A 109 -18.10 -7.59 -11.20
N ALA A 110 -18.69 -6.98 -10.18
CA ALA A 110 -19.04 -7.71 -8.97
C ALA A 110 -20.51 -7.42 -8.66
N LYS A 111 -21.41 -8.21 -9.29
CA LYS A 111 -22.84 -8.13 -8.99
C LYS A 111 -23.05 -8.48 -7.52
N GLU A 112 -23.57 -7.49 -6.82
CA GLU A 112 -24.21 -7.56 -5.52
C GLU A 112 -25.12 -8.79 -5.42
N ARG A 113 -24.82 -9.67 -4.46
CA ARG A 113 -25.67 -10.81 -4.16
C ARG A 113 -26.41 -10.49 -2.86
N LEU A 114 -27.38 -9.59 -2.96
CA LEU A 114 -28.41 -9.36 -1.95
C LEU A 114 -29.69 -10.06 -2.41
N THR A 115 -29.86 -11.34 -2.08
CA THR A 115 -31.17 -11.99 -2.16
C THR A 115 -31.82 -12.00 -0.79
N ARG A 116 -32.83 -11.14 -0.67
CA ARG A 116 -33.77 -11.01 0.45
C ARG A 116 -34.31 -12.38 0.88
N LYS A 117 -34.22 -12.67 2.18
CA LYS A 117 -35.00 -13.71 2.84
C LYS A 117 -36.41 -13.16 3.09
N THR A 118 -37.35 -13.50 2.22
CA THR A 118 -38.79 -13.24 2.42
C THR A 118 -39.47 -14.48 3.00
N ARG A 119 -40.40 -14.22 3.91
CA ARG A 119 -41.15 -15.15 4.75
C ARG A 119 -41.98 -16.17 3.97
N SER A 120 -42.15 -17.36 4.53
CA SER A 120 -43.40 -18.13 4.57
C SER A 120 -43.41 -18.95 5.85
#